data_AF-T1J1H7-F1
#
_entry.id   AF-T1J1H7-F1
#
_cell.length_a   1.000
_cell.length_b   1.000
_cell.length_c   1.000
_cell.angle_alpha   90.00
_cell.angle_beta   90.00
_cell.angle_gamma   90.00
#
_symmetry.space_group_name_H-M   'P 1'
#
loop_
_entity.id
_entity.type
_entity.pdbx_description
1 polymer ?
#
loop_
_entity_poly.entity_id
_entity_poly.type
_entity_poly.pdbx_seq_one_letter_code
_entity_poly.pdbx_strand_id
1 'polypeptide(L)'
;MLATLGTVGLFSGAAVVSLRLFNRNSRHHKSNDVPTAVKMHENRSESESESEPRRGDLDLYGLSGLYGLYGLFMNDPPANNRAYVPTDIEHIANVITHGLCVVPSVLGVTFLSQLASTRNQYVNGMIFGFALVALFSVSTSFHSVFYLGRFRFLKEVLHRCDRATIYIFIAASYTPWLNIRELRECSWTSNFGWLVWLMAFFGILYQQIYHERYKWIEITLYLIIGLFPAVALSKIQELFFTKELMLGGVSYMVGVVFFKSDGRIPCAHAIWHLFVGLGAFYHYLAVVKYLMGAKNERRYQVV
;
A
#
# COMPACT_ATOMS: atom_id res chain seq x y z
N MET A 1 34.87 28.41 3.22
CA MET A 1 34.75 28.67 1.77
C MET A 1 35.53 27.56 1.08
N LEU A 2 34.90 26.79 0.18
CA LEU A 2 35.34 25.51 -0.47
C LEU A 2 35.04 24.20 0.28
N ALA A 3 33.76 23.77 0.31
CA ALA A 3 33.36 22.35 0.42
C ALA A 3 31.87 22.07 0.06
N THR A 4 31.26 22.82 -0.88
CA THR A 4 29.82 22.72 -1.19
C THR A 4 29.48 22.72 -2.69
N LEU A 5 30.28 22.06 -3.53
CA LEU A 5 30.00 21.97 -4.99
C LEU A 5 30.15 20.56 -5.60
N GLY A 6 30.19 19.49 -4.81
CA GLY A 6 30.40 18.13 -5.32
C GLY A 6 29.15 17.27 -5.57
N THR A 7 27.99 17.60 -4.99
CA THR A 7 26.85 16.67 -4.91
C THR A 7 25.71 16.94 -5.89
N VAL A 8 25.73 18.04 -6.65
CA VAL A 8 24.64 18.37 -7.59
C VAL A 8 24.76 17.62 -8.93
N GLY A 9 25.93 17.06 -9.26
CA GLY A 9 26.16 16.35 -10.54
C GLY A 9 25.52 14.95 -10.64
N LEU A 10 25.34 14.25 -9.52
CA LEU A 10 24.84 12.86 -9.51
C LEU A 10 23.32 12.76 -9.65
N PHE A 11 22.57 13.78 -9.25
CA PHE A 11 21.10 13.80 -9.34
C PHE A 11 20.59 14.03 -10.78
N SER A 12 21.37 14.70 -11.62
CA SER A 12 21.02 14.90 -13.04
C SER A 12 21.18 13.61 -13.86
N GLY A 13 22.18 12.78 -13.54
CA GLY A 13 22.47 11.55 -14.28
C GLY A 13 21.36 10.49 -14.19
N ALA A 14 20.81 10.24 -13.00
CA ALA A 14 19.77 9.22 -12.80
C ALA A 14 18.43 9.58 -13.47
N ALA A 15 18.07 10.87 -13.48
CA ALA A 15 16.89 11.37 -14.17
C ALA A 15 17.05 11.30 -15.71
N VAL A 16 18.24 11.65 -16.23
CA VAL A 16 18.54 11.59 -17.67
C VAL A 16 18.65 10.15 -18.19
N VAL A 17 19.19 9.22 -17.41
CA VAL A 17 19.22 7.79 -17.76
C VAL A 17 17.81 7.20 -17.79
N SER A 18 16.94 7.58 -16.84
CA SER A 18 15.52 7.17 -16.83
C SER A 18 14.75 7.71 -18.05
N LEU A 19 15.00 8.96 -18.47
CA LEU A 19 14.42 9.56 -19.68
C LEU A 19 14.93 8.93 -20.98
N ARG A 20 16.20 8.52 -21.06
CA ARG A 20 16.77 7.86 -22.25
C ARG A 20 16.27 6.44 -22.43
N LEU A 21 16.08 5.68 -21.34
CA LEU A 21 15.45 4.36 -21.40
C LEU A 21 13.95 4.44 -21.76
N PHE A 22 13.27 5.51 -21.34
CA PHE A 22 11.87 5.79 -21.66
C PHE A 22 11.62 6.04 -23.16
N ASN A 23 12.51 6.77 -23.85
CA ASN A 23 12.33 7.08 -25.28
C ASN A 23 12.57 5.87 -26.21
N ARG A 24 13.35 4.87 -25.77
CA ARG A 24 13.66 3.67 -26.57
C ARG A 24 12.50 2.67 -26.64
N ASN A 25 11.65 2.60 -25.61
CA ASN A 25 10.50 1.69 -25.56
C ASN A 25 9.24 2.21 -26.28
N SER A 26 9.17 3.52 -26.57
CA SER A 26 8.02 4.14 -27.25
C SER A 26 7.93 3.81 -28.75
N ARG A 27 9.03 3.38 -29.38
CA ARG A 27 9.09 3.18 -30.85
C ARG A 27 8.62 1.80 -31.35
N HIS A 28 8.28 0.86 -30.46
CA HIS A 28 7.99 -0.53 -30.86
C HIS A 28 6.53 -1.00 -30.74
N HIS A 29 5.56 -0.09 -30.57
CA HIS A 29 4.15 -0.47 -30.61
C HIS A 29 3.33 0.49 -31.49
N LYS A 30 3.45 0.30 -32.80
CA LYS A 30 2.44 0.68 -33.79
C LYS A 30 1.83 -0.61 -34.37
N SER A 31 0.54 -0.51 -34.71
CA SER A 31 -0.34 -1.47 -35.40
C SER A 31 -0.92 -2.62 -34.56
N ASN A 32 -2.24 -2.57 -34.29
CA ASN A 32 -3.23 -3.36 -35.02
C ASN A 32 -4.66 -3.15 -34.45
N ASP A 33 -5.50 -2.58 -35.32
CA ASP A 33 -6.89 -2.92 -35.67
C ASP A 33 -7.95 -3.26 -34.61
N VAL A 34 -9.01 -2.45 -34.64
CA VAL A 34 -10.32 -2.66 -34.03
C VAL A 34 -11.24 -3.36 -35.05
N PRO A 35 -11.87 -4.50 -34.75
CA PRO A 35 -12.94 -5.02 -35.59
C PRO A 35 -14.29 -4.48 -35.11
N THR A 36 -14.88 -3.65 -35.95
CA THR A 36 -16.30 -3.31 -35.98
C THR A 36 -17.12 -4.56 -36.31
N ALA A 37 -18.08 -4.95 -35.46
CA ALA A 37 -19.08 -5.95 -35.81
C ALA A 37 -20.46 -5.52 -35.30
N VAL A 38 -21.13 -4.69 -36.10
CA VAL A 38 -22.58 -4.46 -36.06
C VAL A 38 -23.15 -5.18 -37.28
N LYS A 39 -23.90 -6.27 -37.05
CA LYS A 39 -25.07 -6.74 -37.81
C LYS A 39 -25.39 -8.19 -37.42
N MET A 40 -26.54 -8.40 -36.80
CA MET A 40 -27.69 -9.11 -37.38
C MET A 40 -28.70 -9.41 -36.27
N HIS A 41 -29.77 -8.60 -36.26
CA HIS A 41 -31.07 -8.98 -35.71
C HIS A 41 -31.95 -9.28 -36.92
N GLU A 42 -32.41 -10.52 -37.09
CA GLU A 42 -33.78 -10.79 -37.52
C GLU A 42 -34.22 -12.24 -37.25
N ASN A 43 -35.39 -12.34 -36.62
CA ASN A 43 -36.14 -13.48 -36.12
C ASN A 43 -36.35 -14.66 -37.10
N ARG A 44 -36.45 -15.90 -36.55
CA ARG A 44 -37.67 -16.71 -36.72
C ARG A 44 -37.82 -17.91 -35.76
N SER A 45 -39.01 -17.94 -35.15
CA SER A 45 -39.85 -19.08 -34.72
C SER A 45 -39.40 -20.00 -33.57
N GLU A 46 -40.01 -19.70 -32.42
CA GLU A 46 -40.47 -20.56 -31.33
C GLU A 46 -40.83 -22.01 -31.72
N SER A 47 -40.34 -22.95 -30.91
CA SER A 47 -41.08 -24.14 -30.51
C SER A 47 -40.64 -24.51 -29.09
N GLU A 48 -41.42 -24.08 -28.10
CA GLU A 48 -41.28 -24.49 -26.70
C GLU A 48 -41.66 -25.97 -26.57
N SER A 49 -40.72 -26.78 -26.10
CA SER A 49 -41.01 -28.06 -25.46
C SER A 49 -40.40 -28.01 -24.06
N GLU A 50 -41.24 -27.80 -23.04
CA GLU A 50 -40.86 -27.92 -21.64
C GLU A 50 -40.45 -29.37 -21.35
N SER A 51 -39.14 -29.61 -21.31
CA SER A 51 -38.56 -30.82 -20.72
C SER A 51 -38.08 -30.50 -19.31
N GLU A 52 -38.61 -31.19 -18.30
CA GLU A 52 -38.09 -31.12 -16.93
C GLU A 52 -36.58 -31.37 -16.89
N PRO A 53 -35.78 -30.57 -16.15
CA PRO A 53 -34.34 -30.72 -16.13
C PRO A 53 -33.94 -32.03 -15.45
N ARG A 54 -33.04 -32.78 -16.09
CA ARG A 54 -32.50 -34.01 -15.49
C ARG A 54 -31.71 -33.64 -14.24
N ARG A 55 -31.69 -34.53 -13.24
CA ARG A 55 -30.99 -34.34 -11.94
C ARG A 55 -29.52 -33.93 -12.04
N GLY A 56 -28.85 -34.14 -13.20
CA GLY A 56 -27.49 -33.68 -13.47
C GLY A 56 -27.37 -32.25 -14.05
N ASP A 57 -28.44 -31.68 -14.59
CA ASP A 57 -28.46 -30.31 -15.11
C ASP A 57 -28.54 -29.30 -13.97
N LEU A 58 -29.21 -29.65 -12.85
CA LEU A 58 -29.32 -28.83 -11.63
C LEU A 58 -27.96 -28.52 -10.99
N ASP A 59 -27.01 -29.46 -11.02
CA ASP A 59 -25.63 -29.23 -10.55
C ASP A 59 -24.84 -28.32 -11.51
N LEU A 60 -25.15 -28.38 -12.81
CA LEU A 60 -24.55 -27.52 -13.83
C LEU A 60 -25.05 -26.07 -13.72
N TYR A 61 -26.33 -25.87 -13.38
CA TYR A 61 -26.89 -24.53 -13.13
C TYR A 61 -26.29 -23.89 -11.86
N GLY A 62 -26.16 -24.65 -10.77
CA GLY A 62 -25.55 -24.17 -9.53
C GLY A 62 -24.08 -23.78 -9.69
N LEU A 63 -23.31 -24.59 -10.43
CA LEU A 63 -21.92 -24.28 -10.76
C LEU A 63 -21.82 -23.12 -11.76
N SER A 64 -22.66 -23.05 -12.80
CA SER A 64 -22.67 -21.92 -13.74
C SER A 64 -23.01 -20.59 -13.06
N GLY A 65 -23.89 -20.60 -12.06
CA GLY A 65 -24.21 -19.43 -11.24
C GLY A 65 -23.02 -18.99 -10.39
N LEU A 66 -22.29 -19.94 -9.78
CA LEU A 66 -21.05 -19.67 -9.05
C LEU A 66 -19.92 -19.16 -9.97
N TYR A 67 -19.75 -19.73 -11.17
CA TYR A 67 -18.80 -19.24 -12.18
C TYR A 67 -19.17 -17.84 -12.70
N GLY A 68 -20.46 -17.57 -12.91
CA GLY A 68 -20.97 -16.25 -13.28
C GLY A 68 -20.77 -15.21 -12.18
N LEU A 69 -20.97 -15.58 -10.91
CA LEU A 69 -20.69 -14.73 -9.76
C LEU A 69 -19.18 -14.46 -9.62
N TYR A 70 -18.34 -15.47 -9.90
CA TYR A 70 -16.88 -15.34 -9.83
C TYR A 70 -16.36 -14.37 -10.90
N GLY A 71 -16.87 -14.47 -12.13
CA GLY A 71 -16.54 -13.55 -13.24
C GLY A 71 -16.98 -12.10 -13.01
N LEU A 72 -17.92 -11.86 -12.10
CA LEU A 72 -18.32 -10.50 -11.70
C LEU A 72 -17.24 -9.82 -10.84
N PHE A 73 -16.60 -10.57 -9.94
CA PHE A 73 -15.64 -10.03 -8.97
C PHE A 73 -14.18 -10.19 -9.39
N MET A 74 -13.86 -11.04 -10.37
CA MET A 74 -12.49 -11.30 -10.80
C MET A 74 -12.45 -11.69 -12.28
N ASN A 75 -11.49 -11.13 -13.01
CA ASN A 75 -11.19 -11.56 -14.37
C ASN A 75 -10.33 -12.82 -14.37
N ASP A 76 -10.23 -13.46 -15.53
CA ASP A 76 -9.32 -14.59 -15.70
C ASP A 76 -7.87 -14.21 -15.35
N PRO A 77 -7.09 -15.13 -14.76
CA PRO A 77 -5.68 -14.90 -14.50
C PRO A 77 -4.96 -14.45 -15.78
N PRO A 78 -4.02 -13.51 -15.68
CA PRO A 78 -3.39 -12.96 -16.87
C PRO A 78 -2.62 -14.06 -17.62
N ALA A 79 -2.74 -14.08 -18.95
CA ALA A 79 -1.86 -14.89 -19.79
C ALA A 79 -0.38 -14.53 -19.54
N ASN A 80 0.53 -15.50 -19.71
CA ASN A 80 1.95 -15.35 -19.42
C ASN A 80 2.53 -14.00 -19.91
N ASN A 81 3.26 -13.30 -19.03
CA ASN A 81 3.88 -11.98 -19.23
C ASN A 81 2.93 -10.76 -19.33
N ARG A 82 1.65 -10.86 -18.97
CA ARG A 82 0.76 -9.68 -18.84
C ARG A 82 0.44 -9.38 -17.37
N ALA A 83 0.21 -8.11 -17.07
CA ALA A 83 -0.33 -7.70 -15.78
C ALA A 83 -1.81 -8.10 -15.69
N TYR A 84 -2.26 -8.51 -14.51
CA TYR A 84 -3.69 -8.71 -14.24
C TYR A 84 -4.45 -7.40 -14.46
N VAL A 85 -5.60 -7.48 -15.12
CA VAL A 85 -6.49 -6.34 -15.35
C VAL A 85 -7.70 -6.53 -14.44
N PRO A 86 -7.85 -5.69 -13.40
CA PRO A 86 -8.97 -5.81 -12.49
C PRO A 86 -10.33 -5.53 -13.15
N THR A 87 -11.40 -6.07 -12.59
CA THR A 87 -12.78 -5.71 -12.96
C THR A 87 -13.15 -4.29 -12.47
N ASP A 88 -14.25 -3.74 -12.96
CA ASP A 88 -14.78 -2.45 -12.46
C ASP A 88 -15.08 -2.53 -10.95
N ILE A 89 -15.58 -3.67 -10.47
CA ILE A 89 -15.85 -3.89 -9.05
C ILE A 89 -14.56 -3.88 -8.23
N GLU A 90 -13.50 -4.53 -8.71
CA GLU A 90 -12.21 -4.49 -8.04
C GLU A 90 -11.61 -3.09 -8.01
N HIS A 91 -11.72 -2.34 -9.10
CA HIS A 91 -11.30 -0.94 -9.15
C HIS A 91 -12.03 -0.08 -8.13
N ILE A 92 -13.37 -0.16 -8.09
CA ILE A 92 -14.20 0.58 -7.15
C ILE A 92 -13.90 0.17 -5.71
N ALA A 93 -13.76 -1.13 -5.43
CA ALA A 93 -13.41 -1.64 -4.11
C ALA A 93 -12.05 -1.12 -3.63
N ASN A 94 -11.04 -1.10 -4.51
CA ASN A 94 -9.72 -0.54 -4.18
C ASN A 94 -9.79 0.96 -3.84
N VAL A 95 -10.58 1.75 -4.58
CA VAL A 95 -10.79 3.17 -4.30
C VAL A 95 -11.52 3.39 -2.98
N ILE A 96 -12.63 2.68 -2.74
CA ILE A 96 -13.45 2.87 -1.55
C ILE A 96 -12.70 2.48 -0.28
N THR A 97 -12.04 1.32 -0.27
CA THR A 97 -11.37 0.78 0.92
C THR A 97 -10.32 1.74 1.50
N HIS A 98 -9.45 2.33 0.67
CA HIS A 98 -8.50 3.35 1.12
C HIS A 98 -9.10 4.75 1.18
N GLY A 99 -10.04 5.10 0.29
CA GLY A 99 -10.69 6.40 0.25
C GLY A 99 -11.43 6.72 1.55
N LEU A 100 -12.09 5.73 2.15
CA LEU A 100 -12.73 5.85 3.46
C LEU A 100 -11.74 6.12 4.60
N CYS A 101 -10.47 5.73 4.46
CA CYS A 101 -9.42 5.97 5.46
C CYS A 101 -8.78 7.36 5.36
N VAL A 102 -8.97 8.10 4.26
CA VAL A 102 -8.39 9.44 4.06
C VAL A 102 -8.90 10.42 5.12
N VAL A 103 -10.22 10.53 5.28
CA VAL A 103 -10.84 11.49 6.22
C VAL A 103 -10.43 11.19 7.67
N PRO A 104 -10.55 9.96 8.19
CA PRO A 104 -10.03 9.60 9.51
C PRO A 104 -8.55 9.91 9.70
N SER A 105 -7.72 9.79 8.65
CA SER A 105 -6.28 10.09 8.74
C SER A 105 -6.00 11.58 8.86
N VAL A 106 -6.77 12.42 8.15
CA VAL A 106 -6.67 13.89 8.28
C VAL A 106 -7.12 14.33 9.68
N LEU A 107 -8.21 13.77 10.19
CA LEU A 107 -8.64 14.01 11.59
C LEU A 107 -7.62 13.44 12.58
N GLY A 108 -6.97 12.33 12.23
CA GLY A 108 -5.97 11.70 13.07
C GLY A 108 -4.73 12.57 13.27
N VAL A 109 -4.22 13.21 12.20
CA VAL A 109 -3.07 14.12 12.32
C VAL A 109 -3.41 15.40 13.09
N THR A 110 -4.61 15.96 12.92
CA THR A 110 -5.04 17.13 13.72
C THR A 110 -5.24 16.77 15.19
N PHE A 111 -5.74 15.57 15.49
CA PHE A 111 -5.84 15.10 16.88
C PHE A 111 -4.46 14.87 17.53
N LEU A 112 -3.51 14.29 16.80
CA LEU A 112 -2.13 14.12 17.28
C LEU A 112 -1.47 15.47 17.59
N SER A 113 -1.69 16.49 16.76
CA SER A 113 -1.10 17.81 16.97
C SER A 113 -1.65 18.50 18.22
N GLN A 114 -2.95 18.32 18.52
CA GLN A 114 -3.58 18.84 19.73
C GLN A 114 -3.18 18.09 20.99
N LEU A 115 -2.93 16.79 20.89
CA LEU A 115 -2.54 15.95 22.03
C LEU A 115 -1.07 16.12 22.42
N ALA A 116 -0.23 16.60 21.51
CA ALA A 116 1.19 16.84 21.77
C ALA A 116 1.39 17.87 22.89
N SER A 117 2.10 17.48 23.95
CA SER A 117 2.43 18.35 25.08
C SER A 117 3.85 18.92 24.97
N THR A 118 4.69 18.34 24.12
CA THR A 118 6.07 18.79 23.88
C THR A 118 6.34 18.98 22.39
N ARG A 119 7.36 19.78 22.07
CA ARG A 119 7.84 19.93 20.69
C ARG A 119 8.26 18.58 20.07
N ASN A 120 8.86 17.70 20.86
CA ASN A 120 9.28 16.37 20.39
C ASN A 120 8.07 15.49 20.02
N GLN A 121 7.04 15.46 20.87
CA GLN A 121 5.77 14.77 20.57
C GLN A 121 5.10 15.36 19.32
N TYR A 122 5.07 16.69 19.19
CA TYR A 122 4.48 17.36 18.04
C TYR A 122 5.16 16.97 16.74
N VAL A 123 6.49 17.12 16.65
CA VAL A 123 7.24 16.83 15.41
C VAL A 123 7.08 15.38 14.98
N ASN A 124 7.26 14.41 15.89
CA ASN A 124 7.13 13.00 15.57
C ASN A 124 5.68 12.60 15.25
N GLY A 125 4.70 13.18 15.95
CA GLY A 125 3.29 13.01 15.66
C GLY A 125 2.92 13.51 14.27
N MET A 126 3.47 14.65 13.83
CA MET A 126 3.26 15.18 12.48
C MET A 126 3.93 14.32 11.40
N ILE A 127 5.15 13.82 11.64
CA ILE A 127 5.83 12.90 10.69
C ILE A 127 4.98 11.65 10.46
N PHE A 128 4.52 11.02 11.53
CA PHE A 128 3.65 9.85 11.45
C PHE A 128 2.29 10.19 10.80
N GLY A 129 1.63 11.25 11.25
CA GLY A 129 0.31 11.65 10.77
C GLY A 129 0.29 12.04 9.30
N PHE A 130 1.29 12.78 8.81
CA PHE A 130 1.38 13.10 7.38
C PHE A 130 1.68 11.88 6.53
N ALA A 131 2.53 10.95 7.00
CA ALA A 131 2.75 9.69 6.29
C ALA A 131 1.47 8.84 6.21
N LEU A 132 0.66 8.83 7.27
CA LEU A 132 -0.65 8.16 7.31
C LEU A 132 -1.61 8.76 6.27
N VAL A 133 -1.73 10.10 6.22
CA VAL A 133 -2.54 10.79 5.21
C VAL A 133 -2.03 10.51 3.81
N ALA A 134 -0.71 10.55 3.59
CA ALA A 134 -0.10 10.28 2.30
C ALA A 134 -0.37 8.86 1.82
N LEU A 135 -0.25 7.85 2.69
CA LEU A 135 -0.53 6.44 2.38
C LEU A 135 -1.90 6.28 1.73
N PHE A 136 -2.96 6.73 2.40
CA PHE A 136 -4.32 6.55 1.88
C PHE A 136 -4.64 7.48 0.72
N SER A 137 -4.16 8.73 0.74
CA SER A 137 -4.48 9.71 -0.31
C SER A 137 -3.81 9.36 -1.64
N VAL A 138 -2.54 8.96 -1.61
CA VAL A 138 -1.80 8.58 -2.82
C VAL A 138 -2.40 7.31 -3.41
N SER A 139 -2.71 6.32 -2.57
CA SER A 139 -3.34 5.07 -3.02
C SER A 139 -4.72 5.29 -3.63
N THR A 140 -5.58 6.06 -2.96
CA THR A 140 -6.91 6.42 -3.47
C THR A 140 -6.79 7.16 -4.81
N SER A 141 -5.84 8.09 -4.93
CA SER A 141 -5.60 8.83 -6.17
C SER A 141 -5.13 7.90 -7.29
N PHE A 142 -4.21 6.98 -7.00
CA PHE A 142 -3.72 5.99 -7.96
C PHE A 142 -4.87 5.14 -8.51
N HIS A 143 -5.66 4.52 -7.64
CA HIS A 143 -6.75 3.65 -8.07
C HIS A 143 -7.87 4.42 -8.79
N SER A 144 -8.13 5.67 -8.40
CA SER A 144 -9.10 6.53 -9.08
C SER A 144 -8.65 6.87 -10.51
N VAL A 145 -7.37 7.23 -10.70
CA VAL A 145 -6.80 7.50 -12.03
C VAL A 145 -6.74 6.22 -12.87
N PHE A 146 -6.41 5.08 -12.26
CA PHE A 146 -6.40 3.80 -12.95
C PHE A 146 -7.80 3.42 -13.43
N TYR A 147 -8.83 3.53 -12.57
CA TYR A 147 -10.22 3.28 -12.94
C TYR A 147 -10.69 4.15 -14.09
N LEU A 148 -10.33 5.45 -14.08
CA LEU A 148 -10.75 6.38 -15.14
C LEU A 148 -10.14 6.05 -16.51
N GLY A 149 -9.09 5.23 -16.57
CA GLY A 149 -8.42 4.81 -17.81
C GLY A 149 -7.77 5.95 -18.60
N ARG A 150 -7.68 7.15 -18.02
CA ARG A 150 -7.13 8.37 -18.64
C ARG A 150 -5.81 8.76 -17.98
N PHE A 151 -4.99 9.57 -18.66
CA PHE A 151 -3.72 10.10 -18.16
C PHE A 151 -2.66 9.02 -17.82
N ARG A 152 -2.22 8.26 -18.84
CA ARG A 152 -1.21 7.19 -18.68
C ARG A 152 0.03 7.64 -17.90
N PHE A 153 0.58 8.83 -18.16
CA PHE A 153 1.74 9.34 -17.42
C PHE A 153 1.46 9.51 -15.92
N LEU A 154 0.32 10.13 -15.57
CA LEU A 154 -0.07 10.34 -14.17
C LEU A 154 -0.32 9.02 -13.44
N LYS A 155 -0.94 8.05 -14.12
CA LYS A 155 -1.11 6.68 -13.59
C LYS A 155 0.23 6.07 -13.19
N GLU A 156 1.23 6.12 -14.07
CA GLU A 156 2.56 5.54 -13.80
C GLU A 156 3.28 6.24 -12.64
N VAL A 157 3.16 7.57 -12.55
CA VAL A 157 3.73 8.34 -11.43
C VAL A 157 3.03 7.97 -10.12
N LEU A 158 1.70 7.96 -10.08
CA LEU A 158 0.94 7.61 -8.89
C LEU A 158 1.19 6.16 -8.46
N HIS A 159 1.32 5.23 -9.42
CA HIS A 159 1.67 3.83 -9.13
C HIS A 159 3.05 3.70 -8.47
N ARG A 160 4.00 4.53 -8.87
CA ARG A 160 5.33 4.59 -8.25
C ARG A 160 5.26 5.20 -6.86
N CYS A 161 4.50 6.28 -6.70
CA CYS A 161 4.31 6.97 -5.42
C CYS A 161 3.58 6.11 -4.40
N ASP A 162 2.54 5.37 -4.80
CA ASP A 162 1.74 4.48 -3.95
C ASP A 162 2.61 3.42 -3.28
N ARG A 163 3.46 2.75 -4.06
CA ARG A 163 4.45 1.80 -3.52
C ARG A 163 5.53 2.45 -2.69
N ALA A 164 6.01 3.64 -3.08
CA ALA A 164 7.00 4.37 -2.30
C ALA A 164 6.45 4.81 -0.93
N THR A 165 5.16 5.15 -0.86
CA THR A 165 4.52 5.60 0.38
C THR A 165 4.44 4.48 1.43
N ILE A 166 4.41 3.20 1.03
CA ILE A 166 4.50 2.07 1.97
C ILE A 166 5.83 2.12 2.76
N TYR A 167 6.97 2.32 2.08
CA TYR A 167 8.27 2.45 2.75
C TYR A 167 8.34 3.65 3.69
N ILE A 168 7.82 4.80 3.24
CA ILE A 168 7.77 6.03 4.04
C ILE A 168 6.89 5.82 5.27
N PHE A 169 5.73 5.20 5.10
CA PHE A 169 4.78 4.95 6.17
C PHE A 169 5.36 4.01 7.23
N ILE A 170 6.03 2.91 6.83
CA ILE A 170 6.71 2.02 7.77
C ILE A 170 7.74 2.80 8.59
N ALA A 171 8.61 3.60 7.95
CA ALA A 171 9.61 4.40 8.66
C ALA A 171 9.01 5.46 9.60
N ALA A 172 7.98 6.16 9.12
CA ALA A 172 7.26 7.16 9.91
C ALA A 172 6.51 6.54 11.10
N SER A 173 6.00 5.31 10.97
CA SER A 173 5.32 4.60 12.05
C SER A 173 6.25 4.26 13.22
N TYR A 174 7.53 4.03 12.95
CA TYR A 174 8.56 3.78 13.97
C TYR A 174 9.15 5.05 14.58
N THR A 175 9.10 6.16 13.85
CA THR A 175 9.69 7.44 14.25
C THR A 175 9.26 7.93 15.64
N PRO A 176 7.96 7.98 16.02
CA PRO A 176 7.58 8.40 17.37
C PRO A 176 8.06 7.45 18.47
N TRP A 177 8.13 6.14 18.20
CA TRP A 177 8.63 5.16 19.16
C TRP A 177 10.11 5.29 19.45
N LEU A 178 10.91 5.59 18.42
CA LEU A 178 12.36 5.68 18.52
C LEU A 178 12.84 7.05 19.06
N ASN A 179 12.06 8.12 18.88
CA ASN A 179 12.48 9.49 19.22
C ASN A 179 11.80 10.09 20.46
N ILE A 180 10.55 9.73 20.78
CA ILE A 180 9.85 10.30 21.96
C ILE A 180 10.26 9.54 23.21
N ARG A 181 10.26 8.22 23.13
CA ARG A 181 10.66 7.35 24.23
C ARG A 181 12.17 7.21 24.13
N GLU A 182 12.91 8.21 24.61
CA GLU A 182 14.36 8.14 24.60
C GLU A 182 14.80 6.85 25.31
N LEU A 183 15.37 5.95 24.54
CA LEU A 183 16.06 4.78 25.05
C LEU A 183 17.43 5.25 25.58
N ARG A 184 17.41 6.16 26.55
CA ARG A 184 18.59 6.84 27.13
C ARG A 184 19.64 5.84 27.64
N GLU A 185 19.21 4.66 28.04
CA GLU A 185 20.11 3.62 28.55
C GLU A 185 20.89 2.86 27.47
N CYS A 186 20.55 3.00 26.18
CA CYS A 186 21.26 2.35 25.09
C CYS A 186 21.70 3.37 24.02
N SER A 187 22.97 3.79 24.07
CA SER A 187 23.63 4.69 23.09
C SER A 187 23.39 4.31 21.61
N TRP A 188 23.08 3.05 21.32
CA TRP A 188 22.82 2.54 19.97
C TRP A 188 21.43 2.89 19.38
N THR A 189 20.47 3.28 20.20
CA THR A 189 19.05 3.40 19.79
C THR A 189 18.73 4.66 19.00
N SER A 190 19.46 5.76 19.24
CA SER A 190 19.38 6.97 18.41
C SER A 190 19.79 6.69 16.95
N ASN A 191 20.72 5.77 16.72
CA ASN A 191 21.13 5.34 15.38
C ASN A 191 20.08 4.49 14.67
N PHE A 192 19.18 3.82 15.40
CA PHE A 192 18.15 2.98 14.81
C PHE A 192 17.12 3.79 14.02
N GLY A 193 16.79 5.02 14.45
CA GLY A 193 15.91 5.90 13.69
C GLY A 193 16.46 6.19 12.29
N TRP A 194 17.74 6.56 12.20
CA TRP A 194 18.41 6.78 10.93
C TRP A 194 18.51 5.52 10.08
N LEU A 195 18.78 4.37 10.70
CA LEU A 195 18.84 3.09 10.00
C LEU A 195 17.50 2.75 9.33
N VAL A 196 16.37 2.97 10.00
CA VAL A 196 15.04 2.72 9.43
C VAL A 196 14.78 3.62 8.22
N TRP A 197 15.07 4.92 8.33
CA TRP A 197 14.91 5.84 7.21
C TRP A 197 15.87 5.54 6.06
N LEU A 198 17.08 5.06 6.34
CA LEU A 198 18.03 4.61 5.32
C LEU A 198 17.54 3.35 4.61
N MET A 199 16.98 2.38 5.35
CA MET A 199 16.34 1.19 4.78
C MET A 199 15.15 1.57 3.89
N ALA A 200 14.32 2.54 4.31
CA ALA A 200 13.22 3.04 3.51
C ALA A 200 13.72 3.71 2.23
N PHE A 201 14.76 4.54 2.33
CA PHE A 201 15.39 5.17 1.18
C PHE A 201 15.91 4.14 0.17
N PHE A 202 16.64 3.13 0.60
CA PHE A 202 17.12 2.07 -0.29
C PHE A 202 15.99 1.21 -0.85
N GLY A 203 14.94 0.94 -0.08
CA GLY A 203 13.74 0.26 -0.54
C GLY A 203 13.02 1.03 -1.65
N ILE A 204 12.85 2.34 -1.48
CA ILE A 204 12.29 3.23 -2.50
C ILE A 204 13.20 3.26 -3.73
N LEU A 205 14.51 3.42 -3.56
CA LEU A 205 15.46 3.44 -4.67
C LEU A 205 15.39 2.13 -5.48
N TYR A 206 15.36 0.99 -4.80
CA TYR A 206 15.15 -0.32 -5.40
C TYR A 206 13.84 -0.36 -6.19
N GLN A 207 12.74 0.06 -5.58
CA GLN A 207 11.41 0.05 -6.19
C GLN A 207 11.33 0.98 -7.42
N GLN A 208 12.04 2.11 -7.43
CA GLN A 208 12.10 3.01 -8.58
C GLN A 208 12.91 2.42 -9.74
N ILE A 209 14.04 1.76 -9.46
CA ILE A 209 14.93 1.18 -10.48
C ILE A 209 14.32 -0.08 -11.10
N TYR A 210 13.82 -1.00 -10.28
CA TYR A 210 13.40 -2.33 -10.74
C TYR A 210 11.90 -2.46 -10.99
N HIS A 211 11.09 -1.47 -10.61
CA HIS A 211 9.66 -1.31 -10.92
C HIS A 211 8.90 -2.59 -11.33
N GLU A 212 8.30 -3.29 -10.37
CA GLU A 212 7.55 -4.56 -10.52
C GLU A 212 8.31 -5.77 -11.05
N ARG A 213 9.57 -5.67 -11.47
CA ARG A 213 10.31 -6.78 -12.06
C ARG A 213 10.50 -7.96 -11.10
N TYR A 214 10.70 -7.69 -9.82
CA TYR A 214 10.93 -8.72 -8.79
C TYR A 214 10.04 -8.49 -7.57
N LYS A 215 8.73 -8.74 -7.73
CA LYS A 215 7.70 -8.51 -6.69
C LYS A 215 8.03 -9.17 -5.34
N TRP A 216 8.66 -10.34 -5.34
CA TRP A 216 9.07 -11.05 -4.13
C TRP A 216 10.15 -10.34 -3.31
N ILE A 217 11.11 -9.71 -3.97
CA ILE A 217 12.15 -8.92 -3.29
C ILE A 217 11.50 -7.70 -2.65
N GLU A 218 10.57 -7.05 -3.34
CA GLU A 218 9.83 -5.90 -2.81
C GLU A 218 9.06 -6.27 -1.52
N ILE A 219 8.32 -7.39 -1.52
CA ILE A 219 7.64 -7.91 -0.32
C ILE A 219 8.65 -8.21 0.80
N THR A 220 9.78 -8.82 0.46
CA THR A 220 10.83 -9.15 1.44
C THR A 220 11.40 -7.88 2.08
N LEU A 221 11.64 -6.83 1.28
CA LEU A 221 12.11 -5.53 1.78
C LEU A 221 11.08 -4.90 2.72
N TYR A 222 9.79 -4.92 2.37
CA TYR A 222 8.71 -4.45 3.25
C TYR A 222 8.71 -5.19 4.60
N LEU A 223 8.85 -6.51 4.58
CA LEU A 223 8.89 -7.32 5.80
C LEU A 223 10.16 -7.04 6.63
N ILE A 224 11.31 -6.89 5.99
CA ILE A 224 12.57 -6.59 6.69
C ILE A 224 12.47 -5.22 7.37
N ILE A 225 12.06 -4.16 6.67
CA ILE A 225 11.91 -2.83 7.30
C ILE A 225 10.78 -2.81 8.33
N GLY A 226 9.75 -3.65 8.15
CA GLY A 226 8.63 -3.77 9.06
C GLY A 226 8.97 -4.54 10.34
N LEU A 227 9.82 -5.55 10.30
CA LEU A 227 10.09 -6.43 11.45
C LEU A 227 11.40 -6.10 12.16
N PHE A 228 12.43 -5.66 11.44
CA PHE A 228 13.75 -5.40 12.01
C PHE A 228 13.72 -4.36 13.15
N PRO A 229 13.02 -3.21 13.02
CA PRO A 229 12.94 -2.23 14.10
C PRO A 229 12.07 -2.72 15.26
N ALA A 230 11.09 -3.59 14.99
CA ALA A 230 10.30 -4.23 16.03
C ALA A 230 11.20 -5.04 16.98
N VAL A 231 12.22 -5.76 16.47
CA VAL A 231 13.17 -6.48 17.33
C VAL A 231 13.89 -5.53 18.29
N ALA A 232 14.28 -4.32 17.86
CA ALA A 232 14.86 -3.34 18.76
C ALA A 232 13.85 -2.88 19.83
N LEU A 233 12.58 -2.68 19.46
CA LEU A 233 11.51 -2.38 20.41
C LEU A 233 11.22 -3.56 21.36
N SER A 234 11.51 -4.81 20.98
CA SER A 234 11.28 -6.00 21.82
C SER A 234 12.12 -6.06 23.08
N LYS A 235 13.30 -5.43 23.05
CA LYS A 235 14.17 -5.32 24.22
C LYS A 235 13.58 -4.40 25.28
N ILE A 236 12.55 -3.63 24.93
CA ILE A 236 11.78 -2.80 25.83
C ILE A 236 10.60 -3.63 26.33
N GLN A 237 10.83 -4.45 27.36
CA GLN A 237 9.91 -5.50 27.81
C GLN A 237 8.47 -5.00 28.09
N GLU A 238 8.31 -3.74 28.50
CA GLU A 238 6.99 -3.16 28.77
C GLU A 238 6.15 -2.81 27.52
N LEU A 239 6.76 -2.72 26.32
CA LEU A 239 6.10 -2.20 25.13
C LEU A 239 5.77 -3.24 24.05
N PHE A 240 6.60 -4.28 23.94
CA PHE A 240 6.47 -5.26 22.85
C PHE A 240 5.17 -6.05 22.89
N PHE A 241 4.53 -6.10 24.07
CA PHE A 241 3.27 -6.79 24.29
C PHE A 241 2.07 -5.86 24.44
N THR A 242 2.17 -4.60 23.99
CA THR A 242 0.97 -3.77 23.88
C THR A 242 0.05 -4.40 22.84
N LYS A 243 -1.20 -4.66 23.25
CA LYS A 243 -2.20 -5.37 22.43
C LYS A 243 -2.36 -4.71 21.06
N GLU A 244 -2.26 -3.39 21.02
CA GLU A 244 -2.38 -2.59 19.81
C GLU A 244 -1.25 -2.87 18.80
N LEU A 245 0.03 -2.87 19.21
CA LEU A 245 1.14 -3.17 18.29
C LEU A 245 1.11 -4.61 17.77
N MET A 246 0.70 -5.57 18.62
CA MET A 246 0.53 -6.97 18.20
C MET A 246 -0.58 -7.12 17.16
N LEU A 247 -1.75 -6.52 17.42
CA LEU A 247 -2.87 -6.54 16.48
C LEU A 247 -2.53 -5.83 15.16
N GLY A 248 -1.80 -4.71 15.24
CA GLY A 248 -1.31 -3.99 14.07
C GLY A 248 -0.34 -4.82 13.21
N GLY A 249 0.67 -5.40 13.85
CA GLY A 249 1.65 -6.26 13.19
C GLY A 249 1.02 -7.50 12.57
N VAL A 250 0.13 -8.19 13.29
CA VAL A 250 -0.61 -9.35 12.75
C VAL A 250 -1.48 -8.94 11.56
N SER A 251 -2.16 -7.78 11.63
CA SER A 251 -2.96 -7.27 10.51
C SER A 251 -2.12 -7.10 9.25
N TYR A 252 -0.92 -6.52 9.35
CA TYR A 252 -0.01 -6.41 8.20
C TYR A 252 0.45 -7.76 7.68
N MET A 253 0.83 -8.69 8.57
CA MET A 253 1.31 -10.02 8.17
C MET A 253 0.23 -10.81 7.43
N VAL A 254 -1.01 -10.80 7.92
CA VAL A 254 -2.16 -11.42 7.25
C VAL A 254 -2.45 -10.72 5.93
N GLY A 255 -2.41 -9.39 5.91
CA GLY A 255 -2.58 -8.61 4.69
C GLY A 255 -1.63 -9.04 3.57
N VAL A 256 -0.34 -9.29 3.86
CA VAL A 256 0.66 -9.64 2.84
C VAL A 256 0.27 -10.90 2.07
N VAL A 257 -0.47 -11.81 2.70
CA VAL A 257 -1.02 -13.01 2.05
C VAL A 257 -2.02 -12.61 0.95
N PHE A 258 -2.90 -11.65 1.22
CA PHE A 258 -3.86 -11.14 0.23
C PHE A 258 -3.18 -10.29 -0.85
N PHE A 259 -2.18 -9.47 -0.49
CA PHE A 259 -1.39 -8.71 -1.46
C PHE A 259 -0.74 -9.61 -2.51
N LYS A 260 -0.19 -10.76 -2.09
CA LYS A 260 0.40 -11.75 -2.99
C LYS A 260 -0.64 -12.58 -3.77
N SER A 261 -1.86 -12.63 -3.26
CA SER A 261 -2.97 -13.39 -3.85
C SER A 261 -3.77 -12.57 -4.89
N ASP A 262 -3.28 -11.39 -5.25
CA ASP A 262 -3.84 -10.56 -6.31
C ASP A 262 -3.94 -11.32 -7.64
N GLY A 263 -5.12 -11.26 -8.28
CA GLY A 263 -5.48 -12.05 -9.45
C GLY A 263 -5.70 -13.56 -9.21
N ARG A 264 -5.71 -14.02 -7.95
CA ARG A 264 -6.08 -15.41 -7.57
C ARG A 264 -7.35 -15.48 -6.73
N ILE A 265 -7.56 -14.48 -5.86
CA ILE A 265 -8.73 -14.35 -5.00
C ILE A 265 -9.49 -13.09 -5.44
N PRO A 266 -10.82 -13.14 -5.61
CA PRO A 266 -11.60 -11.97 -5.99
C PRO A 266 -11.42 -10.83 -4.99
N CYS A 267 -11.16 -9.61 -5.50
CA CYS A 267 -10.93 -8.44 -4.67
C CYS A 267 -9.80 -8.58 -3.64
N ALA A 268 -8.82 -9.46 -3.86
CA ALA A 268 -7.67 -9.67 -2.96
C ALA A 268 -6.95 -8.36 -2.60
N HIS A 269 -6.78 -7.46 -3.56
CA HIS A 269 -6.13 -6.17 -3.35
C HIS A 269 -6.95 -5.25 -2.42
N ALA A 270 -8.27 -5.27 -2.54
CA ALA A 270 -9.16 -4.51 -1.65
C ALA A 270 -9.17 -5.11 -0.24
N ILE A 271 -9.09 -6.44 -0.10
CA ILE A 271 -8.93 -7.10 1.20
C ILE A 271 -7.60 -6.71 1.83
N TRP A 272 -6.52 -6.67 1.04
CA TRP A 272 -5.23 -6.13 1.48
C TRP A 272 -5.35 -4.71 2.02
N HIS A 273 -6.06 -3.81 1.32
CA HIS A 273 -6.33 -2.45 1.79
C HIS A 273 -7.00 -2.41 3.17
N LEU A 274 -7.98 -3.29 3.41
CA LEU A 274 -8.64 -3.37 4.72
C LEU A 274 -7.65 -3.76 5.83
N PHE A 275 -6.77 -4.74 5.58
CA PHE A 275 -5.73 -5.12 6.54
C PHE A 275 -4.70 -4.01 6.76
N VAL A 276 -4.31 -3.28 5.72
CA VAL A 276 -3.43 -2.11 5.83
C VAL A 276 -4.09 -1.02 6.67
N GLY A 277 -5.38 -0.75 6.44
CA GLY A 277 -6.17 0.21 7.21
C GLY A 277 -6.29 -0.17 8.69
N LEU A 278 -6.62 -1.44 8.98
CA LEU A 278 -6.67 -1.96 10.34
C LEU A 278 -5.31 -1.91 11.04
N GLY A 279 -4.25 -2.30 10.34
CA GLY A 279 -2.88 -2.18 10.84
C GLY A 279 -2.56 -0.73 11.22
N ALA A 280 -2.82 0.20 10.31
CA ALA A 280 -2.53 1.62 10.51
C ALA A 280 -3.34 2.20 11.67
N PHE A 281 -4.60 1.79 11.81
CA PHE A 281 -5.47 2.16 12.93
C PHE A 281 -4.89 1.71 14.27
N TYR A 282 -4.48 0.45 14.40
CA TYR A 282 -3.89 -0.05 15.64
C TYR A 282 -2.55 0.62 15.97
N HIS A 283 -1.68 0.86 14.98
CA HIS A 283 -0.46 1.63 15.18
C HIS A 283 -0.77 3.06 15.62
N TYR A 284 -1.79 3.70 15.04
CA TYR A 284 -2.24 5.02 15.45
C TYR A 284 -2.73 5.04 16.91
N LEU A 285 -3.57 4.09 17.30
CA LEU A 285 -4.04 3.95 18.69
C LEU A 285 -2.87 3.75 19.66
N ALA A 286 -1.87 2.95 19.28
CA ALA A 286 -0.69 2.73 20.10
C ALA A 286 0.10 4.03 20.32
N VAL A 287 0.31 4.83 19.26
CA VAL A 287 0.99 6.14 19.37
C VAL A 287 0.21 7.08 20.29
N VAL A 288 -1.11 7.23 20.08
CA VAL A 288 -1.97 8.08 20.91
C VAL A 288 -1.91 7.67 22.39
N LYS A 289 -2.04 6.38 22.67
CA LYS A 289 -2.16 5.86 24.03
C LYS A 289 -0.85 5.92 24.82
N TYR A 290 0.27 5.58 24.17
CA TYR A 290 1.53 5.34 24.88
C TYR A 290 2.57 6.46 24.74
N LEU A 291 2.47 7.32 23.71
CA LEU A 291 3.51 8.31 23.40
C LEU A 291 3.04 9.77 23.49
N MET A 292 1.75 10.03 23.25
CA MET A 292 1.22 11.40 23.19
C MET A 292 0.64 11.85 24.55
N GLY A 293 0.64 13.16 24.81
CA GLY A 293 0.06 13.77 26.00
C GLY A 293 1.00 13.89 27.21
N ALA A 294 0.68 14.83 28.11
CA ALA A 294 1.50 15.22 29.26
C ALA A 294 1.66 14.10 30.30
N LYS A 295 0.69 13.18 30.39
CA LYS A 295 0.80 12.01 31.28
C LYS A 295 1.96 11.10 30.87
N ASN A 296 2.15 10.93 29.56
CA ASN A 296 3.20 10.06 29.03
C ASN A 296 4.57 10.75 29.10
N GLU A 297 4.64 12.07 28.96
CA GLU A 297 5.88 12.83 29.22
C GLU A 297 6.42 12.58 30.64
N ARG A 298 5.57 12.76 31.67
CA ARG A 298 5.97 12.55 33.07
C ARG A 298 6.37 11.11 33.36
N ARG A 299 5.77 10.13 32.67
CA ARG A 299 6.09 8.71 32.85
C ARG A 299 7.51 8.35 32.38
N TYR A 300 8.02 9.07 31.38
CA TYR A 300 9.32 8.77 30.76
C TYR A 300 10.43 9.77 31.12
N GLN A 301 10.12 10.84 31.87
CA GLN A 301 11.13 11.70 32.49
C GLN A 301 11.55 11.26 33.90
N VAL A 302 10.81 10.33 34.53
CA VAL A 302 11.06 9.85 35.91
C VAL A 302 11.91 8.57 35.93
N VAL A 303 12.45 8.16 34.77
CA VAL A 303 13.45 7.09 34.62
C VAL A 303 14.74 7.72 34.09
#